data_AF-A6LW00-F1
#
_entry.id   AF-A6LW00-F1
#
_cell.length_a   1.000
_cell.length_b   1.000
_cell.length_c   1.000
_cell.angle_alpha   90.00
_cell.angle_beta   90.00
_cell.angle_gamma   90.00
#
_symmetry.space_group_name_H-M   'P 1'
#
loop_
_entity.id
_entity.type
_entity.pdbx_description
1 polymer ?
#
loop_
_entity_poly.entity_id
_entity_poly.type
_entity_poly.pdbx_seq_one_letter_code
_entity_poly.pdbx_strand_id
1 'polypeptide(L)' 'MTEALETLVRWAGKFQGGKGIIARALKTNFGSIKVLNNCNFELFSTTEQENIYINKLR' A
#
# COMPACT_ATOMS: atom_id res chain seq x y z
N MET A 1 11.29 -1.60 6.81
CA MET A 1 10.32 -0.98 5.87
C MET A 1 8.88 -1.34 6.22
N THR A 2 8.54 -2.61 6.43
CA THR A 2 7.19 -3.05 6.86
C THR A 2 6.67 -2.32 8.10
N GLU A 3 7.43 -2.28 9.19
CA GLU A 3 7.01 -1.61 10.44
C GLU A 3 6.72 -0.11 10.26
N ALA A 4 7.53 0.57 9.45
CA ALA A 4 7.33 1.99 9.16
C ALA A 4 6.03 2.19 8.35
N LEU A 5 5.75 1.32 7.37
CA LEU A 5 4.53 1.38 6.59
C LEU A 5 3.29 1.03 7.43
N GLU A 6 3.37 0.02 8.30
CA GLU A 6 2.30 -0.30 9.25
C GLU A 6 2.01 0.88 10.19
N THR A 7 3.07 1.54 10.68
CA THR A 7 2.93 2.73 11.53
C THR A 7 2.20 3.85 10.78
N LEU A 8 2.54 4.08 9.50
CA LEU A 8 1.85 5.03 8.64
C LEU A 8 0.38 4.67 8.45
N VAL A 9 0.07 3.41 8.13
CA VAL A 9 -1.32 2.94 7.95
C VAL A 9 -2.14 3.15 9.24
N ARG A 10 -1.58 2.78 10.40
CA ARG A 10 -2.23 2.98 11.71
C ARG A 10 -2.44 4.46 12.05
N TRP A 11 -1.48 5.31 11.70
CA TRP A 11 -1.62 6.75 11.89
C TRP A 11 -2.69 7.34 10.97
N ALA A 12 -2.66 6.97 9.68
CA ALA A 12 -3.60 7.47 8.69
C ALA A 12 -5.04 7.04 8.98
N GLY A 13 -5.26 5.84 9.55
CA GLY A 13 -6.58 5.38 9.97
C GLY A 13 -7.22 6.24 11.09
N LYS A 14 -6.43 7.03 11.81
CA LYS A 14 -6.95 7.97 12.82
C LYS A 14 -7.35 9.33 12.23
N PHE A 15 -7.03 9.58 10.95
CA PHE A 15 -7.29 10.86 10.30
C PHE A 15 -8.70 10.88 9.71
N GLN A 16 -9.60 11.69 10.29
CA GLN A 16 -10.95 11.87 9.77
C GLN A 16 -10.90 12.51 8.37
N GLY A 17 -11.37 11.77 7.36
CA GLY A 17 -11.41 12.20 5.95
C GLY A 17 -10.46 11.46 5.01
N GLY A 18 -9.50 10.67 5.55
CA GLY A 18 -8.66 9.80 4.74
C GLY A 18 -9.43 8.59 4.20
N LYS A 19 -9.47 8.40 2.88
CA LYS A 19 -10.18 7.26 2.26
C LYS A 19 -9.31 6.00 2.12
N GLY A 20 -8.00 6.16 2.16
CA GLY A 20 -7.07 5.10 1.80
C GLY A 20 -5.65 5.62 1.53
N ILE A 21 -4.71 4.70 1.43
CA ILE A 21 -3.35 4.94 0.93
C ILE A 21 -3.20 4.19 -0.40
N ILE A 22 -2.66 4.87 -1.42
CA ILE A 22 -2.33 4.28 -2.71
C ILE A 22 -0.81 4.10 -2.79
N ALA A 23 -0.37 2.92 -3.24
CA ALA A 23 1.04 2.63 -3.50
C ALA A 23 1.22 2.11 -4.93
N ARG A 24 2.38 2.39 -5.52
CA ARG A 24 2.78 1.88 -6.84
C ARG A 24 4.09 1.14 -6.70
N ALA A 25 4.21 0.00 -7.38
CA ALA A 25 5.44 -0.76 -7.43
C ALA A 25 5.66 -1.29 -8.84
N LEU A 26 6.89 -1.21 -9.35
CA LEU A 26 7.29 -1.93 -10.55
C LEU A 26 7.02 -3.43 -10.36
N LYS A 27 6.54 -4.10 -11.40
CA LYS A 27 6.25 -5.55 -11.35
C LYS A 27 7.46 -6.40 -10.97
N THR A 28 8.65 -5.90 -11.26
CA THR A 28 9.93 -6.55 -10.94
C THR A 28 10.44 -6.24 -9.53
N ASN A 29 9.83 -5.29 -8.82
CA ASN A 29 10.25 -4.94 -7.46
C ASN A 29 9.56 -5.83 -6.42
N PHE A 30 10.02 -7.08 -6.35
CA PHE A 30 9.48 -8.10 -5.44
C PHE A 30 9.60 -7.70 -3.96
N GLY A 31 10.62 -6.91 -3.59
CA GLY A 31 10.81 -6.41 -2.23
C GLY A 31 9.68 -5.47 -1.81
N SER A 32 9.37 -4.46 -2.64
CA SER A 32 8.25 -3.55 -2.40
C SER A 32 6.92 -4.28 -2.42
N ILE A 33 6.69 -5.19 -3.38
CA ILE A 33 5.46 -5.98 -3.45
C ILE A 33 5.24 -6.81 -2.18
N LYS A 34 6.29 -7.45 -1.66
CA LYS A 34 6.23 -8.20 -0.40
C LYS A 34 5.86 -7.31 0.78
N VAL A 35 6.45 -6.11 0.87
CA VAL A 35 6.12 -5.15 1.94
C VAL A 35 4.66 -4.69 1.86
N LEU A 36 4.15 -4.40 0.66
CA LEU A 36 2.76 -4.02 0.45
C LEU A 36 1.79 -5.14 0.87
N ASN A 37 2.06 -6.38 0.46
CA ASN A 37 1.26 -7.55 0.83
C ASN A 37 1.24 -7.75 2.36
N ASN A 38 2.38 -7.60 3.03
CA ASN A 38 2.46 -7.69 4.49
C ASN A 38 1.65 -6.60 5.20
N CYS A 39 1.47 -5.43 4.56
CA CYS A 39 0.74 -4.29 5.12
C CYS A 39 -0.72 -4.23 4.64
N ASN A 40 -1.31 -5.36 4.21
CA ASN A 40 -2.70 -5.47 3.77
C ASN A 40 -3.08 -4.51 2.63
N PHE A 41 -2.15 -4.19 1.75
CA PHE A 41 -2.47 -3.50 0.51
C PHE A 41 -3.04 -4.50 -0.51
N GLU A 42 -4.16 -4.15 -1.11
CA GLU A 42 -4.84 -4.94 -2.14
C GLU A 42 -4.45 -4.44 -3.54
N LEU A 43 -4.25 -5.34 -4.51
CA LEU A 43 -4.04 -4.93 -5.90
C LEU A 43 -5.30 -4.27 -6.45
N PHE A 44 -5.19 -3.02 -6.86
CA PHE A 44 -6.29 -2.23 -7.39
C PHE A 44 -6.29 -2.19 -8.92
N SER A 45 -5.10 -2.03 -9.52
CA SER A 45 -4.94 -1.92 -10.97
C SER A 45 -3.51 -2.30 -11.39
N THR A 46 -3.31 -2.54 -12.68
CA THR A 46 -2.01 -2.85 -13.26
C THR A 46 -1.83 -2.07 -14.56
N THR A 47 -0.62 -1.58 -14.79
CA THR A 47 -0.18 -1.02 -16.08
C THR A 47 0.82 -1.98 -16.71
N GLU A 48 1.45 -1.61 -17.83
CA GLU A 48 2.51 -2.44 -18.40
C GLU A 48 3.68 -2.64 -17.42
N GLN A 49 4.07 -1.58 -16.71
CA GLN A 49 5.29 -1.53 -15.89
C GLN A 49 5.02 -1.67 -14.38
N GLU A 50 3.86 -1.23 -13.90
CA GLU A 50 3.57 -1.08 -12.47
C GLU A 50 2.30 -1.82 -12.04
N ASN A 51 2.28 -2.21 -10.78
CA ASN A 51 1.09 -2.58 -10.05
C ASN A 51 0.71 -1.46 -9.08
N ILE A 52 -0.58 -1.12 -9.07
CA ILE A 52 -1.17 -0.09 -8.20
C ILE A 52 -1.92 -0.83 -7.10
N TYR A 53 -1.61 -0.51 -5.85
CA TYR A 53 -2.22 -1.11 -4.68
C TYR A 53 -2.93 -0.08 -3.81
N ILE A 54 -3.94 -0.52 -3.06
CA ILE A 54 -4.71 0.30 -2.14
C ILE A 54 -4.83 -0.36 -0.77
N ASN A 55 -4.60 0.41 0.29
CA ASN A 55 -5.03 0.08 1.64
C ASN A 55 -6.16 1.03 2.03
N LYS A 56 -7.39 0.50 2.17
CA LYS A 56 -8.55 1.31 2.55
C LYS A 56 -8.49 1.56 4.06
N LEU A 57 -8.40 2.82 4.44
CA LEU A 57 -8.44 3.23 5.84
C LEU A 57 -9.88 3.03 6.33
N ARG A 58 -10.05 2.21 7.37
CA ARG A 58 -11.33 1.96 8.03
C ARG A 58 -11.41 2.74 9.32
#